data_AF-A0A193CDS7-F1
#
_entry.id   AF-A0A193CDS7-F1
#
_cell.length_a   1.000
_cell.length_b   1.000
_cell.length_c   1.000
_cell.angle_alpha   90.00
_cell.angle_beta   90.00
_cell.angle_gamma   90.00
#
_symmetry.space_group_name_H-M   'P 1'
#
loop_
_entity.id
_entity.type
_entity.pdbx_description
1 polymer ?
#
loop_
_entity_poly.entity_id
_entity_poly.type
_entity_poly.pdbx_seq_one_letter_code
_entity_poly.pdbx_strand_id
1 'polypeptide(L)' 'GVWNKAFVGDFADKVNYFIPEKEVPTEIELDGKVIPVVFEEKHTHGVIAWWNLELEDRTP' A
#
# COMPACT_ATOMS: atom_id res chain seq x y z
N GLY A 1 4.89 12.43 5.40
CA GLY A 1 4.90 11.85 6.75
C GLY A 1 5.96 10.76 6.80
N VAL A 2 6.67 10.62 7.91
CA VAL A 2 7.68 9.55 8.07
C VAL A 2 6.94 8.24 8.31
N TRP A 3 7.02 7.30 7.37
CA TRP A 3 6.42 5.97 7.49
C TRP A 3 7.15 5.17 8.57
N ASN A 4 6.47 4.86 9.68
CA ASN A 4 7.07 4.05 10.74
C ASN A 4 6.89 2.55 10.44
N LYS A 5 7.87 1.96 9.75
CA LYS A 5 7.92 0.52 9.42
C LYS A 5 7.85 -0.42 10.63
N ALA A 6 8.23 0.04 11.82
CA ALA A 6 8.17 -0.78 13.03
C ALA A 6 6.73 -0.92 13.55
N PHE A 7 5.89 0.07 13.27
CA PHE A 7 4.52 0.13 13.77
C PHE A 7 3.49 -0.33 12.73
N VAL A 8 3.61 0.17 11.50
CA VAL A 8 2.61 -0.05 10.44
C VAL A 8 2.85 -1.37 9.72
N GLY A 9 4.04 -1.54 9.16
CA GLY A 9 4.35 -2.69 8.30
C GLY A 9 5.21 -2.29 7.12
N ASP A 10 5.45 -3.26 6.23
CA ASP A 10 6.16 -3.04 4.96
C ASP A 10 5.55 -3.93 3.87
N PHE A 11 5.76 -3.57 2.61
CA PHE A 11 5.38 -4.45 1.50
C PHE A 11 6.34 -5.64 1.45
N ALA A 12 5.82 -6.83 1.12
CA ALA A 12 6.61 -8.05 1.04
C ALA A 12 7.74 -7.95 -0.01
N ASP A 13 7.53 -7.17 -1.06
CA ASP A 13 8.51 -6.85 -2.10
C ASP A 13 9.43 -5.65 -1.74
N LYS A 14 9.21 -5.02 -0.57
CA LYS A 14 9.91 -3.83 -0.06
C LYS A 14 9.79 -2.60 -0.95
N VAL A 15 8.87 -2.59 -1.91
CA VAL A 15 8.57 -1.45 -2.78
C VAL A 15 7.47 -0.63 -2.13
N ASN A 16 7.64 0.69 -2.03
CA ASN A 16 6.61 1.54 -1.46
C ASN A 16 5.57 1.94 -2.54
N TYR A 17 4.35 1.42 -2.43
CA TYR A 17 3.23 1.78 -3.30
C TYR A 17 2.38 2.93 -2.77
N PHE A 18 2.62 3.43 -1.57
CA PHE A 18 1.91 4.59 -1.02
C PHE A 18 2.38 5.87 -1.70
N ILE A 19 1.78 6.18 -2.84
CA ILE A 19 2.04 7.37 -3.64
C ILE A 19 0.83 8.31 -3.49
N PRO A 20 1.01 9.58 -3.10
CA PRO A 20 -0.09 10.54 -3.03
C PRO A 20 -0.85 10.59 -4.36
N GLU A 21 -2.18 10.74 -4.30
CA GLU A 21 -3.07 10.78 -5.48
C GLU A 21 -3.07 9.48 -6.30
N LYS A 22 -2.53 8.39 -5.77
CA LYS A 22 -2.58 7.06 -6.39
C LYS A 22 -3.01 5.99 -5.39
N GLU A 23 -3.96 5.19 -5.84
CA GLU A 23 -4.34 3.98 -5.15
C GLU A 23 -3.19 2.96 -5.18
N VAL A 24 -3.07 2.20 -4.10
CA VAL A 24 -2.17 1.06 -4.05
C VAL A 24 -2.80 -0.06 -4.89
N PRO A 25 -2.13 -0.55 -5.94
CA PRO A 25 -2.64 -1.63 -6.76
C PRO A 25 -2.67 -2.93 -5.94
N THR A 26 -3.69 -3.76 -6.16
CA THR A 26 -3.80 -5.08 -5.53
C THR A 26 -2.86 -6.11 -6.17
N GLU A 27 -2.46 -5.88 -7.42
CA GLU A 27 -1.65 -6.77 -8.23
C GLU A 27 -0.70 -5.94 -9.11
N ILE A 28 0.52 -6.43 -9.31
CA ILE A 28 1.53 -5.82 -10.17
C ILE A 28 2.01 -6.84 -11.19
N GLU A 29 2.30 -6.39 -12.41
CA GLU A 29 2.95 -7.22 -13.43
C GLU A 29 4.47 -7.00 -13.35
N LEU A 30 5.20 -8.05 -12.97
CA LEU A 30 6.65 -8.07 -12.95
C LEU A 30 7.13 -9.21 -13.85
N ASP A 31 7.91 -8.88 -14.87
CA ASP A 31 8.47 -9.84 -15.85
C ASP A 31 7.41 -10.75 -16.51
N GLY A 32 6.23 -10.20 -16.83
CA GLY A 32 5.11 -10.94 -17.43
C GLY A 32 4.35 -11.83 -16.43
N LYS A 33 4.63 -11.70 -15.13
CA LYS A 33 3.95 -12.43 -14.05
C LYS A 33 3.14 -11.46 -13.20
N VAL A 34 1.87 -11.79 -13.01
CA VAL A 34 0.98 -11.09 -12.08
C VAL A 34 1.32 -11.54 -10.66
N ILE A 35 1.73 -10.59 -9.81
CA ILE A 35 2.09 -10.81 -8.42
C ILE A 35 1.12 -10.00 -7.54
N PRO A 36 0.47 -10.63 -6.54
CA PRO A 36 -0.35 -9.88 -5.60
C PRO A 36 0.53 -8.97 -4.75
N VAL A 37 0.10 -7.73 -4.57
CA VAL A 37 0.74 -6.79 -3.65
C VAL A 37 0.35 -7.18 -2.23
N VAL A 38 1.30 -7.77 -1.51
CA VAL A 38 1.12 -8.19 -0.12
C VAL A 38 1.76 -7.16 0.79
N PHE A 39 0.97 -6.55 1.67
CA PHE A 39 1.45 -5.66 2.71
C PHE A 39 1.39 -6.36 4.06
N GLU A 40 2.55 -6.52 4.68
CA GLU A 40 2.69 -7.20 5.97
C GLU A 40 2.47 -6.19 7.10
N GLU A 41 1.23 -6.12 7.54
CA GLU A 41 0.85 -5.28 8.67
C GLU A 41 1.34 -5.87 10.00
N LYS A 42 1.82 -5.01 10.91
CA LYS A 42 2.29 -5.44 12.23
C LYS A 42 1.26 -5.17 13.33
N HIS A 43 1.04 -3.88 13.62
CA HIS A 43 0.12 -3.44 14.67
C HIS A 43 -1.08 -2.67 14.10
N THR A 44 -1.19 -2.63 12.79
CA THR A 44 -2.30 -2.00 12.06
C THR A 44 -3.06 -3.05 11.27
N HIS A 45 -4.29 -2.72 10.86
CA HIS A 45 -5.10 -3.58 10.03
C HIS A 45 -5.82 -2.75 8.98
N GLY A 46 -5.79 -3.19 7.73
CA GLY A 46 -6.45 -2.54 6.62
C GLY A 46 -5.82 -1.21 6.19
N VAL A 47 -4.51 -1.01 6.37
CA VAL A 47 -3.83 0.23 5.99
C VAL A 47 -3.91 0.50 4.49
N ILE A 48 -3.82 -0.54 3.65
CA ILE A 48 -4.04 -0.40 2.20
C ILE A 48 -5.48 0.07 1.93
N ALA A 49 -6.46 -0.57 2.56
CA ALA A 49 -7.87 -0.22 2.37
C ALA A 49 -8.15 1.21 2.84
N TRP A 50 -7.63 1.59 4.01
CA TRP A 50 -7.72 2.95 4.52
C TRP A 50 -7.05 3.96 3.59
N TRP A 51 -5.86 3.66 3.06
CA TRP A 51 -5.16 4.55 2.13
C TRP A 51 -5.96 4.77 0.85
N ASN A 52 -6.51 3.71 0.25
CA ASN A 52 -7.31 3.80 -0.96
C ASN A 52 -8.61 4.58 -0.69
N LEU A 53 -9.28 4.34 0.44
CA LEU A 53 -10.49 5.09 0.84
C LEU A 53 -10.21 6.57 1.13
N GLU A 54 -9.14 6.89 1.85
CA GLU A 54 -8.74 8.27 2.19
C GLU A 54 -8.33 9.06 0.93
N LEU A 55 -7.82 8.39 -0.11
CA LEU A 55 -7.56 9.05 -1.39
C LEU A 55 -8.82 9.22 -2.25
N GLU A 56 -9.76 8.28 -2.21
CA GLU A 56 -11.07 8.42 -2.89
C GLU A 56 -11.84 9.64 -2.38
N ASP A 57 -11.82 9.90 -1.07
CA ASP A 57 -12.55 11.01 -0.42
C ASP A 57 -11.80 12.37 -0.49
N ARG A 58 -10.63 12.41 -1.11
CA ARG A 58 -9.86 13.65 -1.37
C ARG A 58 -10.13 14.21 -2.77
N THR A 59 -11.39 14.22 -3.19
CA THR A 59 -11.78 14.97 -4.39
C THR A 59 -11.84 16.47 -4.06
N PRO A 60 -11.26 17.36 -4.90
CA PRO A 60 -11.06 18.78 -4.60
C PRO A 60 -12.34 19.63 -4.56
#